data_AF-A0A941YN57-F1
#
_entry.id   AF-A0A941YN57-F1
#
_cell.length_a   1.000
_cell.length_b   1.000
_cell.length_c   1.000
_cell.angle_alpha   90.00
_cell.angle_beta   90.00
_cell.angle_gamma   90.00
#
_symmetry.space_group_name_H-M   'P 1'
#
loop_
_entity.id
_entity.type
_entity.pdbx_description
1 polymer ?
#
loop_
_entity_poly.entity_id
_entity_poly.type
_entity_poly.pdbx_seq_one_letter_code
_entity_poly.pdbx_strand_id
1 'polypeptide(L)'
;MRIAGWGLGGVCMDWAAALLGFGGGVALMAILDGVRTRLSAKKEIVELQDKLVKVATAPAPVAVQPAPEAVQPETRATLMAQLGEATVELVELRRKASEFDKLKEEVLELRPKIETLAFTEAELDLSRAHAQRLREELARSNAEVASLGSENAKVKADLASHRDRLAAIERTTTALMSQLQGVSAPTHAVVEPAPINPETVAPLKLAPLEPARSEQVGDPLSQIPGVGPVFERRLWEAGVLTFSDLAAMSPEKVIQIIRPEHWQQIEAEPWITEARNLAAAKN
;
A
#
# COMPACT_ATOMS: atom_id res chain seq x y z
N MET A 1 -55.12 6.40 -9.91
CA MET A 1 -53.68 6.44 -9.60
C MET A 1 -53.39 5.30 -8.64
N ARG A 2 -52.77 4.23 -9.11
CA ARG A 2 -52.43 3.03 -8.32
C ARG A 2 -51.26 3.36 -7.41
N ILE A 3 -51.40 3.14 -6.11
CA ILE A 3 -50.28 3.15 -5.16
C ILE A 3 -49.99 1.68 -4.84
N ALA A 4 -48.79 1.24 -5.23
CA ALA A 4 -48.35 -0.15 -5.23
C ALA A 4 -48.21 -0.72 -3.81
N GLY A 5 -48.49 -2.02 -3.69
CA GLY A 5 -48.39 -2.80 -2.47
C GLY A 5 -46.98 -2.82 -1.90
N TRP A 6 -46.89 -2.70 -0.58
CA TRP A 6 -45.64 -2.77 0.16
C TRP A 6 -45.20 -4.23 0.30
N GLY A 7 -44.17 -4.60 -0.46
CA GLY A 7 -43.41 -5.84 -0.24
C GLY A 7 -42.51 -5.72 0.99
N LEU A 8 -43.04 -6.12 2.16
CA LEU A 8 -42.33 -6.16 3.43
C LEU A 8 -41.41 -7.41 3.61
N GLY A 9 -41.24 -8.22 2.57
CA GLY A 9 -40.54 -9.51 2.69
C GLY A 9 -39.02 -9.49 2.48
N GLY A 10 -38.46 -8.51 1.76
CA GLY A 10 -37.06 -8.58 1.31
C GLY A 10 -36.04 -7.94 2.25
N VAL A 11 -36.37 -6.82 2.89
CA VAL A 11 -35.37 -6.00 3.61
C VAL A 11 -35.15 -6.46 5.06
N CYS A 12 -36.06 -7.27 5.62
CA CYS A 12 -35.90 -7.79 6.99
C CYS A 12 -34.92 -8.97 7.10
N MET A 13 -34.66 -9.72 6.03
CA MET A 13 -33.79 -10.89 6.08
C MET A 13 -32.29 -10.55 6.03
N ASP A 14 -31.90 -9.48 5.33
CA ASP A 14 -30.50 -9.02 5.32
C ASP A 14 -30.06 -8.41 6.66
N TRP A 15 -31.00 -7.88 7.46
CA TRP A 15 -30.70 -7.32 8.78
C TRP A 15 -30.38 -8.39 9.83
N ALA A 16 -30.93 -9.60 9.68
CA ALA A 16 -30.67 -10.71 10.60
C ALA A 16 -29.21 -11.20 10.50
N ALA A 17 -28.63 -11.25 9.29
CA ALA A 17 -27.27 -11.71 9.08
C ALA A 17 -26.21 -10.70 9.59
N ALA A 18 -26.45 -9.39 9.42
CA ALA A 18 -25.50 -8.35 9.83
C ALA A 18 -25.44 -8.12 11.36
N LEU A 19 -26.53 -8.38 12.09
CA LEU A 19 -26.58 -8.27 13.55
C LEU A 19 -26.28 -9.57 14.31
N LEU A 20 -26.19 -10.72 13.65
CA LEU A 20 -25.77 -11.97 14.30
C LEU A 20 -24.30 -11.94 14.79
N GLY A 21 -23.53 -10.91 14.44
CA GLY A 21 -22.22 -10.62 15.03
C GLY A 21 -22.25 -9.89 16.37
N PHE A 22 -23.37 -9.25 16.74
CA PHE A 22 -23.57 -8.52 18.01
C PHE A 22 -24.92 -8.91 18.60
N GLY A 23 -24.94 -9.71 19.68
CA GLY A 23 -26.10 -10.41 20.25
C GLY A 23 -27.38 -9.60 20.63
N GLY A 24 -27.50 -8.33 20.27
CA GLY A 24 -28.69 -7.49 20.45
C GLY A 24 -29.78 -7.66 19.37
N GLY A 25 -29.49 -8.25 18.20
CA GLY A 25 -30.46 -8.36 17.10
C GLY A 25 -31.69 -9.22 17.41
N VAL A 26 -31.51 -10.31 18.17
CA VAL A 26 -32.59 -11.24 18.54
C VAL A 26 -33.52 -10.61 19.59
N ALA A 27 -32.96 -9.83 20.52
CA ALA A 27 -33.73 -9.11 21.54
C ALA A 27 -34.61 -8.01 20.92
N LEU A 28 -34.08 -7.27 19.94
CA LEU A 28 -34.83 -6.22 19.24
C LEU A 28 -36.01 -6.81 18.42
N MET A 29 -35.80 -7.95 17.76
CA MET A 29 -36.87 -8.63 17.00
C MET A 29 -37.97 -9.17 17.91
N ALA A 30 -37.63 -9.74 19.07
CA ALA A 30 -38.62 -10.19 20.05
C ALA A 30 -39.45 -9.02 20.62
N ILE A 31 -38.81 -7.86 20.84
CA ILE A 31 -39.49 -6.63 21.29
C ILE A 31 -40.42 -6.11 20.19
N LEU A 32 -39.97 -6.06 18.93
CA LEU A 32 -40.78 -5.60 17.79
C LEU A 32 -41.99 -6.49 17.54
N ASP A 33 -41.84 -7.81 17.62
CA ASP A 33 -42.94 -8.77 17.43
C ASP A 33 -43.94 -8.70 18.61
N GLY A 34 -43.43 -8.49 19.84
CA GLY A 34 -44.24 -8.21 21.02
C GLY A 34 -45.03 -6.90 20.95
N VAL A 35 -44.50 -5.87 20.29
CA VAL A 35 -45.20 -4.59 20.07
C VAL A 35 -46.27 -4.75 18.98
N ARG A 36 -45.96 -5.48 17.90
CA ARG A 36 -46.89 -5.76 16.79
C ARG A 36 -48.12 -6.54 17.24
N THR A 37 -47.92 -7.59 18.01
CA THR A 37 -49.00 -8.41 18.59
C THR A 37 -49.90 -7.59 19.51
N ARG A 38 -49.34 -6.71 20.35
CA ARG A 38 -50.12 -5.82 21.23
C ARG A 38 -50.87 -4.72 20.49
N LEU A 39 -50.32 -4.21 19.38
CA LEU A 39 -51.04 -3.29 18.48
C LEU A 39 -52.24 -3.96 17.81
N SER A 40 -52.14 -5.24 17.45
CA SER A 40 -53.25 -6.03 16.93
C SER A 40 -54.36 -6.19 17.99
N ALA A 41 -53.99 -6.55 19.22
CA ALA A 41 -54.93 -6.64 20.34
C ALA A 41 -55.63 -5.30 20.62
N LYS A 42 -54.92 -4.17 20.47
CA LYS A 42 -55.50 -2.82 20.62
C LYS A 42 -56.58 -2.52 19.58
N LYS A 43 -56.42 -3.01 18.34
CA LYS A 43 -57.43 -2.84 17.28
C LYS A 43 -58.70 -3.62 17.61
N GLU A 44 -58.56 -4.84 18.14
CA GLU A 44 -59.68 -5.67 18.57
C GLU A 44 -60.44 -5.06 19.76
N ILE A 45 -59.74 -4.48 20.73
CA ILE A 45 -60.37 -3.79 21.89
C ILE A 45 -61.20 -2.58 21.44
N VAL A 46 -60.68 -1.77 20.51
CA VAL A 46 -61.43 -0.61 19.96
C VAL A 46 -62.68 -1.08 19.20
N GLU A 47 -62.59 -2.18 18.47
CA GLU A 47 -63.73 -2.77 17.77
C GLU A 47 -64.78 -3.31 18.76
N LEU A 48 -64.35 -3.90 19.87
CA LEU A 48 -65.24 -4.34 20.95
C LEU A 48 -65.91 -3.15 21.67
N GLN A 49 -65.18 -2.05 21.86
CA GLN A 49 -65.73 -0.80 22.41
C GLN A 49 -66.80 -0.20 21.50
N ASP A 50 -66.58 -0.15 20.19
CA ASP A 50 -67.57 0.34 19.21
C ASP A 50 -68.83 -0.55 19.17
N LYS A 51 -68.65 -1.87 19.28
CA LYS A 51 -69.77 -2.82 19.43
C LYS A 51 -70.57 -2.58 20.71
N LEU A 52 -69.89 -2.30 21.83
CA LEU A 52 -70.55 -2.05 23.12
C LEU A 52 -71.35 -0.73 23.11
N VAL A 53 -70.82 0.31 22.47
CA VAL A 53 -71.53 1.60 22.27
C VAL A 53 -72.76 1.42 21.37
N LYS A 54 -72.66 0.62 20.31
CA LYS A 54 -73.82 0.29 19.45
C LYS A 54 -74.92 -0.47 20.19
N VAL A 55 -74.54 -1.40 21.06
CA VAL A 55 -75.50 -2.13 21.91
C VAL A 55 -76.15 -1.19 22.94
N ALA A 56 -75.40 -0.23 23.50
CA ALA A 56 -75.91 0.74 24.46
C ALA A 56 -76.81 1.83 23.83
N THR A 57 -76.70 2.07 22.52
CA THR A 57 -77.44 3.13 21.80
C THR A 57 -78.60 2.60 20.94
N ALA A 58 -78.83 1.29 20.93
CA ALA A 58 -79.97 0.69 20.23
C ALA A 58 -81.30 1.05 20.92
N PRO A 59 -82.33 1.53 20.19
CA PRO A 59 -83.64 1.80 20.76
C PRO A 59 -84.32 0.49 21.17
N ALA A 60 -84.90 0.47 22.38
CA ALA A 60 -85.46 -0.72 23.01
C ALA A 60 -86.58 -1.37 22.18
N PRO A 61 -86.52 -2.68 21.88
CA PRO A 61 -87.67 -3.40 21.37
C PRO A 61 -88.69 -3.65 22.49
N VAL A 62 -89.96 -3.51 22.13
CA VAL A 62 -91.13 -3.68 22.99
C VAL A 62 -91.27 -5.14 23.46
N ALA A 63 -91.16 -5.30 24.78
CA ALA A 63 -91.76 -6.30 25.68
C ALA A 63 -91.44 -7.82 25.59
N VAL A 64 -91.26 -8.37 26.81
CA VAL A 64 -91.29 -9.77 27.28
C VAL A 64 -89.97 -10.55 27.27
N GLN A 65 -89.09 -10.25 28.23
CA GLN A 65 -88.20 -11.20 28.94
C GLN A 65 -88.00 -10.70 30.40
N PRO A 66 -87.85 -11.57 31.41
CA PRO A 66 -87.54 -11.12 32.77
C PRO A 66 -86.20 -10.37 32.80
N ALA A 67 -86.11 -9.37 33.67
CA ALA A 67 -85.01 -8.42 33.78
C ALA A 67 -83.62 -9.07 33.55
N PRO A 68 -82.76 -8.51 32.68
CA PRO A 68 -81.36 -8.90 32.69
C PRO A 68 -80.82 -8.55 34.08
N GLU A 69 -80.21 -9.52 34.77
CA GLU A 69 -79.61 -9.33 36.09
C GLU A 69 -78.90 -7.97 36.14
N ALA A 70 -79.42 -7.08 36.98
CA ALA A 70 -78.79 -5.80 37.23
C ALA A 70 -77.38 -6.10 37.74
N VAL A 71 -76.37 -5.90 36.88
CA VAL A 71 -74.96 -6.02 37.24
C VAL A 71 -74.78 -5.26 38.54
N GLN A 72 -74.42 -5.98 39.60
CA GLN A 72 -74.36 -5.41 40.95
C GLN A 72 -73.45 -4.17 40.90
N PRO A 73 -73.81 -3.08 41.59
CA PRO A 73 -73.05 -1.83 41.55
C PRO A 73 -71.56 -2.03 41.89
N GLU A 74 -71.26 -3.04 42.71
CA GLU A 74 -69.90 -3.46 43.05
C GLU A 74 -69.14 -4.03 41.84
N THR A 75 -69.73 -4.93 41.06
CA THR A 75 -69.13 -5.48 39.83
C THR A 75 -68.87 -4.40 38.79
N ARG A 76 -69.79 -3.42 38.67
CA ARG A 76 -69.63 -2.27 37.78
C ARG A 76 -68.49 -1.36 38.24
N ALA A 77 -68.33 -1.14 39.55
CA ALA A 77 -67.23 -0.36 40.10
C ALA A 77 -65.87 -1.05 39.87
N THR A 78 -65.78 -2.37 40.04
CA THR A 78 -64.56 -3.14 39.77
C THR A 78 -64.15 -3.08 38.30
N LEU A 79 -65.09 -3.23 37.37
CA LEU A 79 -64.82 -3.13 35.93
C LEU A 79 -64.34 -1.72 35.54
N MET A 80 -64.94 -0.67 36.12
CA MET A 80 -64.49 0.71 35.89
C MET A 80 -63.07 0.97 36.45
N ALA A 81 -62.72 0.37 37.58
CA ALA A 81 -61.36 0.44 38.14
C ALA A 81 -60.33 -0.27 37.24
N GLN A 82 -60.65 -1.48 36.77
CA GLN A 82 -59.80 -2.23 35.83
C GLN A 82 -59.65 -1.50 34.48
N LEU A 83 -60.72 -0.88 34.00
CA LEU A 83 -60.66 -0.04 32.79
C LEU A 83 -59.75 1.18 33.02
N GLY A 84 -59.82 1.80 34.21
CA GLY A 84 -58.93 2.88 34.62
C GLY A 84 -57.46 2.45 34.61
N GLU A 85 -57.15 1.32 35.22
CA GLU A 85 -55.79 0.75 35.25
C GLU A 85 -55.27 0.44 33.83
N ALA A 86 -56.09 -0.24 33.01
CA ALA A 86 -55.74 -0.55 31.62
C ALA A 86 -55.53 0.72 30.77
N THR A 87 -56.26 1.81 31.04
CA THR A 87 -56.05 3.09 30.33
C THR A 87 -54.74 3.77 30.69
N VAL A 88 -54.32 3.71 31.96
CA VAL A 88 -53.01 4.21 32.41
C VAL A 88 -51.89 3.40 31.75
N GLU A 89 -51.97 2.06 31.75
CA GLU A 89 -50.99 1.20 31.07
C GLU A 89 -50.89 1.51 29.57
N LEU A 90 -52.02 1.76 28.90
CA LEU A 90 -52.03 2.14 27.48
C LEU A 90 -51.34 3.48 27.20
N VAL A 91 -51.44 4.45 28.11
CA VAL A 91 -50.74 5.73 28.00
C VAL A 91 -49.23 5.54 28.16
N GLU A 92 -48.81 4.75 29.14
CA GLU A 92 -47.38 4.44 29.33
C GLU A 92 -46.78 3.67 28.15
N LEU A 93 -47.49 2.67 27.62
CA LEU A 93 -47.05 1.92 26.45
C LEU A 93 -46.94 2.83 25.21
N ARG A 94 -47.86 3.78 25.03
CA ARG A 94 -47.77 4.77 23.95
C ARG A 94 -46.55 5.68 24.10
N ARG A 95 -46.24 6.09 25.34
CA ARG A 95 -45.03 6.88 25.64
C ARG A 95 -43.77 6.09 25.25
N LYS A 96 -43.65 4.84 25.73
CA LYS A 96 -42.51 3.97 25.39
C LYS A 96 -42.40 3.69 23.88
N ALA A 97 -43.52 3.52 23.19
CA ALA A 97 -43.53 3.37 21.74
C ALA A 97 -42.97 4.62 21.03
N SER A 98 -43.35 5.82 21.49
CA SER A 98 -42.80 7.07 20.94
C SER A 98 -41.30 7.26 21.23
N GLU A 99 -40.82 6.79 22.38
CA GLU A 99 -39.38 6.78 22.69
C GLU A 99 -38.61 5.82 21.80
N PHE A 100 -39.19 4.64 21.54
CA PHE A 100 -38.62 3.66 20.62
C PHE A 100 -38.56 4.19 19.18
N ASP A 101 -39.60 4.89 18.72
CA ASP A 101 -39.60 5.52 17.39
C ASP A 101 -38.51 6.57 17.26
N LYS A 102 -38.29 7.40 18.29
CA LYS A 102 -37.16 8.37 18.33
C LYS A 102 -35.80 7.66 18.27
N LEU A 103 -35.61 6.63 19.09
CA LEU A 103 -34.36 5.86 19.12
C LEU A 103 -34.10 5.18 17.78
N LYS A 104 -35.15 4.72 17.11
CA LYS A 104 -35.06 4.15 15.76
C LYS A 104 -34.61 5.19 14.75
N GLU A 105 -35.17 6.40 14.78
CA GLU A 105 -34.72 7.51 13.92
C GLU A 105 -33.24 7.85 14.15
N GLU A 106 -32.80 7.93 15.40
CA GLU A 106 -31.38 8.15 15.74
C GLU A 106 -30.47 7.05 15.18
N VAL A 107 -30.86 5.77 15.31
CA VAL A 107 -30.11 4.64 14.73
C VAL A 107 -30.05 4.71 13.20
N LEU A 108 -31.16 5.11 12.55
CA LEU A 108 -31.19 5.30 11.10
C LEU A 108 -30.27 6.44 10.65
N GLU A 109 -30.12 7.50 11.45
CA GLU A 109 -29.22 8.63 11.18
C GLU A 109 -27.75 8.29 11.44
N LEU A 110 -27.45 7.50 12.47
CA LEU A 110 -26.08 7.10 12.82
C LEU A 110 -25.50 6.08 11.85
N ARG A 111 -26.33 5.22 11.25
CA ARG A 111 -25.86 4.19 10.29
C ARG A 111 -24.99 4.75 9.16
N PRO A 112 -25.44 5.71 8.33
CA PRO A 112 -24.60 6.22 7.24
C PRO A 112 -23.32 6.87 7.78
N LYS A 113 -23.35 7.48 8.97
CA LYS A 113 -22.14 8.05 9.60
C LYS A 113 -21.13 6.96 9.93
N ILE A 114 -21.55 5.83 10.50
CA ILE A 114 -20.68 4.68 10.79
C ILE A 114 -20.08 4.12 9.49
N GLU A 115 -20.89 3.98 8.43
CA GLU A 115 -20.41 3.52 7.12
C GLU A 115 -19.36 4.47 6.53
N THR A 116 -19.59 5.79 6.61
CA THR A 116 -18.60 6.78 6.14
C THR A 116 -17.33 6.75 6.99
N LEU A 117 -17.44 6.58 8.32
CA LEU A 117 -16.27 6.50 9.20
C LEU A 117 -15.43 5.27 8.87
N ALA A 118 -16.06 4.10 8.68
CA ALA A 118 -15.37 2.88 8.30
C ALA A 118 -14.65 3.03 6.95
N PHE A 119 -15.26 3.73 5.98
CA PHE A 119 -14.60 4.05 4.72
C PHE A 119 -13.36 4.94 4.92
N THR A 120 -13.47 6.00 5.72
CA THR A 120 -12.32 6.89 5.99
C THR A 120 -11.21 6.20 6.80
N GLU A 121 -11.56 5.25 7.67
CA GLU A 121 -10.60 4.46 8.42
C GLU A 121 -9.78 3.55 7.48
N ALA A 122 -10.44 2.91 6.52
CA ALA A 122 -9.76 2.12 5.48
C ALA A 122 -8.81 2.98 4.62
N GLU A 123 -9.21 4.20 4.27
CA GLU A 123 -8.37 5.14 3.52
C GLU A 123 -7.17 5.63 4.35
N LEU A 124 -7.38 5.87 5.64
CA LEU A 124 -6.30 6.22 6.58
C LEU A 124 -5.29 5.08 6.74
N ASP A 125 -5.75 3.83 6.79
CA ASP A 125 -4.88 2.66 6.88
C ASP A 125 -4.09 2.43 5.59
N LEU A 126 -4.70 2.64 4.43
CA LEU A 126 -4.00 2.62 3.15
C LEU A 126 -2.90 3.69 3.10
N SER A 127 -3.22 4.91 3.54
CA SER A 127 -2.27 6.03 3.60
C SER A 127 -1.12 5.73 4.57
N ARG A 128 -1.40 5.17 5.75
CA ARG A 128 -0.38 4.72 6.71
C ARG A 128 0.54 3.65 6.13
N ALA A 129 -0.02 2.66 5.44
CA ALA A 129 0.76 1.61 4.78
C ALA A 129 1.67 2.18 3.69
N HIS A 130 1.19 3.12 2.88
CA HIS A 130 2.01 3.82 1.90
C HIS A 130 3.14 4.61 2.57
N ALA A 131 2.84 5.35 3.63
CA ALA A 131 3.85 6.09 4.37
C ALA A 131 4.90 5.18 5.05
N GLN A 132 4.56 3.94 5.42
CA GLN A 132 5.52 2.95 5.91
C GLN A 132 6.46 2.48 4.79
N ARG A 133 5.93 2.14 3.61
CA ARG A 133 6.75 1.73 2.45
C ARG A 133 7.77 2.80 2.07
N LEU A 134 7.35 4.06 1.98
CA LEU A 134 8.26 5.17 1.68
C LEU A 134 9.37 5.33 2.73
N ARG A 135 9.07 5.10 4.02
CA ARG A 135 10.10 5.13 5.07
C ARG A 135 11.09 3.98 4.94
N GLU A 136 10.63 2.79 4.57
CA GLU A 136 11.50 1.64 4.33
C GLU A 136 12.41 1.87 3.11
N GLU A 137 11.87 2.40 2.02
CA GLU A 137 12.65 2.78 0.83
C GLU A 137 13.69 3.85 1.15
N LEU A 138 13.33 4.87 1.93
CA LEU A 138 14.26 5.90 2.37
C LEU A 138 15.36 5.33 3.27
N ALA A 139 15.03 4.39 4.16
CA ALA A 139 16.02 3.70 4.98
C ALA A 139 16.98 2.85 4.14
N ARG A 140 16.46 2.13 3.12
CA ARG A 140 17.28 1.36 2.17
C ARG A 140 18.23 2.25 1.39
N SER A 141 17.72 3.33 0.81
CA SER A 141 18.52 4.31 0.05
C SER A 141 19.62 4.94 0.93
N ASN A 142 19.28 5.33 2.16
CA ASN A 142 20.29 5.87 3.09
C ASN A 142 21.38 4.85 3.46
N ALA A 143 21.02 3.58 3.62
CA ALA A 143 21.99 2.51 3.86
C ALA A 143 22.91 2.28 2.66
N GLU A 144 22.36 2.35 1.44
CA GLU A 144 23.13 2.26 0.20
C GLU A 144 24.11 3.44 0.06
N VAL A 145 23.66 4.67 0.30
CA VAL A 145 24.50 5.86 0.30
C VAL A 145 25.64 5.74 1.33
N ALA A 146 25.36 5.20 2.51
CA ALA A 146 26.40 4.96 3.52
C ALA A 146 27.43 3.91 3.03
N SER A 147 26.97 2.83 2.39
CA SER A 147 27.85 1.81 1.81
C SER A 147 28.74 2.39 0.71
N LEU A 148 28.14 3.09 -0.27
CA LEU A 148 28.85 3.75 -1.36
C LEU A 148 29.81 4.83 -0.84
N GLY A 149 29.45 5.53 0.24
CA GLY A 149 30.34 6.46 0.93
C GLY A 149 31.58 5.76 1.49
N SER A 150 31.42 4.58 2.09
CA SER A 150 32.52 3.77 2.60
C SER A 150 33.42 3.22 1.48
N GLU A 151 32.83 2.78 0.36
CA GLU A 151 33.57 2.32 -0.82
C GLU A 151 34.37 3.45 -1.45
N ASN A 152 33.77 4.63 -1.61
CA ASN A 152 34.49 5.82 -2.09
C ASN A 152 35.65 6.19 -1.18
N ALA A 153 35.50 6.07 0.15
CA ALA A 153 36.58 6.32 1.09
C ALA A 153 37.74 5.33 0.90
N LYS A 154 37.44 4.03 0.70
CA LYS A 154 38.45 3.00 0.41
C LYS A 154 39.18 3.29 -0.90
N VAL A 155 38.44 3.54 -1.98
CA VAL A 155 39.03 3.84 -3.30
C VAL A 155 39.92 5.09 -3.24
N LYS A 156 39.50 6.13 -2.50
CA LYS A 156 40.34 7.32 -2.29
C LYS A 156 41.63 7.00 -1.52
N ALA A 157 41.56 6.13 -0.51
CA ALA A 157 42.75 5.69 0.23
C ALA A 157 43.69 4.86 -0.66
N ASP A 158 43.14 3.95 -1.47
CA ASP A 158 43.91 3.13 -2.41
C ASP A 158 44.60 4.01 -3.47
N LEU A 159 43.89 4.99 -4.04
CA LEU A 159 44.46 5.97 -4.97
C LEU A 159 45.60 6.77 -4.33
N ALA A 160 45.47 7.18 -3.06
CA ALA A 160 46.55 7.85 -2.34
C ALA A 160 47.78 6.92 -2.19
N SER A 161 47.55 5.66 -1.79
CA SER A 161 48.64 4.66 -1.67
C SER A 161 49.34 4.41 -3.01
N HIS A 162 48.59 4.27 -4.10
CA HIS A 162 49.15 4.11 -5.44
C HIS A 162 49.95 5.34 -5.88
N ARG A 163 49.48 6.54 -5.56
CA ARG A 163 50.22 7.78 -5.84
C ARG A 163 51.54 7.84 -5.08
N ASP A 164 51.57 7.43 -3.82
CA ASP A 164 52.78 7.37 -3.02
C ASP A 164 53.78 6.33 -3.56
N ARG A 165 53.28 5.17 -4.01
CA ARG A 165 54.11 4.13 -4.67
C ARG A 165 54.71 4.64 -5.97
N LEU A 166 53.93 5.32 -6.81
CA LEU A 166 54.43 5.95 -8.04
C LEU A 166 55.54 6.94 -7.72
N ALA A 167 55.32 7.85 -6.77
CA ALA A 167 56.34 8.80 -6.36
C ALA A 167 57.61 8.12 -5.81
N ALA A 168 57.47 6.99 -5.10
CA ALA A 168 58.61 6.20 -4.64
C ALA A 168 59.38 5.55 -5.81
N ILE A 169 58.66 4.93 -6.76
CA ILE A 169 59.26 4.35 -7.96
C ILE A 169 59.99 5.43 -8.75
N GLU A 170 59.37 6.58 -9.00
CA GLU A 170 59.99 7.70 -9.72
C GLU A 170 61.30 8.17 -9.06
N ARG A 171 61.33 8.27 -7.73
CA ARG A 171 62.56 8.57 -6.96
C ARG A 171 63.64 7.50 -7.15
N THR A 172 63.26 6.22 -7.08
CA THR A 172 64.22 5.13 -7.29
C THR A 172 64.77 5.12 -8.71
N THR A 173 63.94 5.38 -9.72
CA THR A 173 64.37 5.47 -11.13
C THR A 173 65.31 6.64 -11.35
N THR A 174 65.03 7.81 -10.79
CA THR A 174 65.94 8.97 -10.90
C THR A 174 67.27 8.73 -10.19
N ALA A 175 67.25 8.11 -9.01
CA ALA A 175 68.47 7.74 -8.28
C ALA A 175 69.33 6.74 -9.07
N LEU A 176 68.72 5.68 -9.63
CA LEU A 176 69.41 4.69 -10.46
C LEU A 176 69.97 5.31 -11.75
N MET A 177 69.21 6.18 -12.42
CA MET A 177 69.70 6.90 -13.61
C MET A 177 70.91 7.79 -13.29
N SER A 178 70.89 8.48 -12.13
CA SER A 178 72.03 9.28 -11.68
C SER A 178 73.25 8.42 -11.35
N GLN A 179 73.07 7.26 -10.70
CA GLN A 179 74.14 6.30 -10.46
C GLN A 179 74.75 5.78 -11.77
N LEU A 180 73.94 5.46 -12.77
CA LEU A 180 74.41 5.02 -14.09
C LEU A 180 75.20 6.10 -14.83
N GLN A 181 74.84 7.38 -14.69
CA GLN A 181 75.63 8.50 -15.24
C GLN A 181 76.95 8.72 -14.51
N GLY A 182 77.04 8.32 -13.23
CA GLY A 182 78.26 8.36 -12.42
C GLY A 182 79.25 7.21 -12.68
N VAL A 183 78.80 6.13 -13.32
CA VAL A 183 79.70 5.07 -13.81
C VAL A 183 80.36 5.55 -15.10
N SER A 184 81.39 6.40 -14.93
CA SER A 184 82.39 6.58 -15.97
C SER A 184 83.06 5.22 -16.19
N ALA A 185 83.01 4.73 -17.42
CA ALA A 185 83.52 3.43 -17.81
C ALA A 185 84.91 3.16 -17.19
N PRO A 186 85.12 2.07 -16.44
CA PRO A 186 86.47 1.58 -16.27
C PRO A 186 86.95 1.14 -17.65
N THR A 187 87.86 1.92 -18.22
CA THR A 187 88.77 1.52 -19.27
C THR A 187 89.23 0.08 -18.98
N HIS A 188 89.02 -0.83 -19.94
CA HIS A 188 89.40 -2.24 -19.87
C HIS A 188 90.71 -2.48 -19.10
N ALA A 189 90.59 -2.88 -17.84
CA ALA A 189 91.60 -3.68 -17.17
C ALA A 189 91.11 -5.12 -17.28
N VAL A 190 91.82 -5.92 -18.07
CA VAL A 190 91.62 -7.36 -18.21
C VAL A 190 91.70 -7.97 -16.82
N VAL A 191 90.56 -8.45 -16.30
CA VAL A 191 90.52 -9.36 -15.15
C VAL A 191 90.09 -10.71 -15.68
N GLU A 192 91.03 -11.65 -15.57
CA GLU A 192 90.96 -13.07 -15.84
C GLU A 192 89.79 -13.74 -15.07
N PRO A 193 88.99 -14.63 -15.68
CA PRO A 193 87.81 -15.17 -15.03
C PRO A 193 88.17 -16.27 -14.02
N ALA A 194 87.88 -16.01 -12.74
CA ALA A 194 87.85 -17.02 -11.68
C ALA A 194 86.54 -17.86 -11.76
N PRO A 195 86.54 -19.13 -11.29
CA PRO A 195 85.51 -20.10 -11.62
C PRO A 195 84.20 -19.88 -10.83
N ILE A 196 83.08 -20.08 -11.52
CA ILE A 196 81.72 -19.97 -10.97
C ILE A 196 81.37 -21.28 -10.25
N ASN A 197 81.07 -21.20 -8.95
CA ASN A 197 80.54 -22.32 -8.16
C ASN A 197 78.99 -22.32 -8.24
N PRO A 198 78.33 -23.40 -8.69
CA PRO A 198 76.90 -23.37 -9.07
C PRO A 198 75.85 -23.45 -7.94
N GLU A 199 76.18 -23.24 -6.66
CA GLU A 199 75.26 -23.60 -5.56
C GLU A 199 74.32 -22.49 -5.02
N THR A 200 74.23 -21.31 -5.63
CA THR A 200 73.33 -20.25 -5.10
C THR A 200 72.26 -19.83 -6.11
N VAL A 201 71.31 -20.71 -6.39
CA VAL A 201 70.05 -20.35 -7.05
C VAL A 201 68.88 -20.83 -6.21
N ALA A 202 68.41 -19.97 -5.30
CA ALA A 202 67.12 -20.16 -4.64
C ALA A 202 66.00 -19.87 -5.66
N PRO A 203 64.96 -20.71 -5.77
CA PRO A 203 63.91 -20.52 -6.76
C PRO A 203 63.01 -19.33 -6.39
N LEU A 204 62.88 -18.38 -7.32
CA LEU A 204 61.90 -17.30 -7.27
C LEU A 204 60.48 -17.89 -7.33
N LYS A 205 59.72 -17.73 -6.25
CA LYS A 205 58.32 -18.10 -6.19
C LYS A 205 57.48 -16.99 -6.83
N LEU A 206 56.96 -17.25 -8.03
CA LEU A 206 55.99 -16.38 -8.72
C LEU A 206 54.69 -16.28 -7.91
N ALA A 207 54.24 -15.04 -7.65
CA ALA A 207 52.88 -14.77 -7.20
C ALA A 207 51.93 -14.64 -8.41
N PRO A 208 50.65 -15.02 -8.30
CA PRO A 208 49.69 -14.96 -9.40
C PRO A 208 49.44 -13.52 -9.90
N LEU A 209 49.51 -13.34 -11.21
CA LEU A 209 49.11 -12.12 -11.91
C LEU A 209 47.58 -11.97 -11.80
N GLU A 210 47.13 -10.87 -11.19
CA GLU A 210 45.72 -10.45 -11.28
C GLU A 210 45.39 -10.06 -12.74
N PRO A 211 44.15 -10.32 -13.21
CA PRO A 211 43.80 -10.16 -14.62
C PRO A 211 43.86 -8.69 -15.04
N ALA A 212 44.60 -8.44 -16.12
CA ALA A 212 44.65 -7.17 -16.80
C ALA A 212 43.24 -6.67 -17.14
N ARG A 213 42.98 -5.40 -16.80
CA ARG A 213 41.79 -4.65 -17.22
C ARG A 213 41.66 -4.76 -18.74
N SER A 214 40.59 -5.43 -19.19
CA SER A 214 40.27 -5.66 -20.60
C SER A 214 40.37 -4.36 -21.40
N GLU A 215 41.18 -4.38 -22.45
CA GLU A 215 41.23 -3.36 -23.49
C GLU A 215 39.80 -3.09 -23.99
N GLN A 216 39.31 -1.87 -23.80
CA GLN A 216 37.96 -1.48 -24.25
C GLN A 216 37.97 -1.36 -25.78
N VAL A 217 37.28 -2.28 -26.48
CA VAL A 217 37.23 -2.37 -27.96
C VAL A 217 36.06 -1.57 -28.56
N GLY A 218 35.66 -0.45 -27.95
CA GLY A 218 34.45 0.29 -28.37
C GLY A 218 34.53 1.80 -28.15
N ASP A 219 33.60 2.53 -28.78
CA ASP A 219 33.41 3.95 -28.52
C ASP A 219 32.81 4.18 -27.13
N PRO A 220 33.19 5.28 -26.46
CA PRO A 220 32.62 5.65 -25.18
C PRO A 220 31.20 6.22 -25.40
N LEU A 221 30.21 5.34 -25.49
CA LEU A 221 28.78 5.70 -25.59
C LEU A 221 28.31 6.56 -24.40
N SER A 222 29.02 6.48 -23.27
CA SER A 222 28.85 7.36 -22.11
C SER A 222 29.09 8.86 -22.37
N GLN A 223 29.64 9.24 -23.54
CA GLN A 223 29.74 10.64 -23.96
C GLN A 223 28.38 11.24 -24.36
N ILE A 224 27.38 10.41 -24.67
CA ILE A 224 26.04 10.87 -25.04
C ILE A 224 25.29 11.31 -23.77
N PRO A 225 24.76 12.54 -23.69
CA PRO A 225 24.02 13.01 -22.54
C PRO A 225 22.81 12.10 -22.24
N GLY A 226 22.77 11.56 -21.01
CA GLY A 226 21.75 10.61 -20.56
C GLY A 226 22.15 9.14 -20.65
N VAL A 227 23.20 8.79 -21.41
CA VAL A 227 23.76 7.44 -21.43
C VAL A 227 24.80 7.31 -20.32
N GLY A 228 24.43 6.66 -19.23
CA GLY A 228 25.37 6.36 -18.14
C GLY A 228 26.24 5.11 -18.40
N PRO A 229 27.30 4.88 -17.61
CA PRO A 229 28.19 3.72 -17.74
C PRO A 229 27.48 2.36 -17.63
N VAL A 230 26.36 2.32 -16.92
CA VAL A 230 25.52 1.11 -16.79
C VAL A 230 24.80 0.82 -18.11
N PHE A 231 24.24 1.83 -18.77
CA PHE A 231 23.56 1.67 -20.05
C PHE A 231 24.54 1.40 -21.18
N GLU A 232 25.70 2.07 -21.17
CA GLU A 232 26.83 1.76 -22.06
C GLU A 232 27.22 0.28 -21.97
N ARG A 233 27.37 -0.27 -20.75
CA ARG A 233 27.69 -1.69 -20.59
C ARG A 233 26.58 -2.61 -21.14
N ARG A 234 25.31 -2.30 -20.88
CA ARG A 234 24.17 -3.07 -21.42
C ARG A 234 24.12 -3.01 -22.95
N LEU A 235 24.47 -1.87 -23.54
CA LEU A 235 24.57 -1.69 -24.99
C LEU A 235 25.74 -2.50 -25.57
N TRP A 236 26.90 -2.49 -24.92
CA TRP A 236 28.06 -3.31 -25.31
C TRP A 236 27.77 -4.81 -25.22
N GLU A 237 27.10 -5.26 -24.15
CA GLU A 237 26.65 -6.66 -24.00
C GLU A 237 25.67 -7.07 -25.11
N ALA A 238 24.90 -6.13 -25.66
CA ALA A 238 24.02 -6.35 -26.80
C ALA A 238 24.72 -6.21 -28.17
N GLY A 239 26.04 -5.98 -28.20
CA GLY A 239 26.84 -5.86 -29.43
C GLY A 239 26.85 -4.47 -30.05
N VAL A 240 26.37 -3.44 -29.36
CA VAL A 240 26.38 -2.05 -29.83
C VAL A 240 27.65 -1.39 -29.30
N LEU A 241 28.74 -1.46 -30.05
CA LEU A 241 30.07 -1.06 -29.56
C LEU A 241 30.50 0.33 -30.04
N THR A 242 29.89 0.87 -31.09
CA THR A 242 30.28 2.16 -31.69
C THR A 242 29.14 3.17 -31.75
N PHE A 243 29.46 4.46 -31.90
CA PHE A 243 28.44 5.50 -32.10
C PHE A 243 27.60 5.25 -33.36
N SER A 244 28.20 4.68 -34.42
CA SER A 244 27.49 4.31 -35.65
C SER A 244 26.49 3.18 -35.44
N ASP A 245 26.82 2.19 -34.60
CA ASP A 245 25.91 1.09 -34.28
C ASP A 245 24.67 1.62 -33.57
N LEU A 246 24.86 2.51 -32.59
CA LEU A 246 23.76 3.12 -31.85
C LEU A 246 22.91 4.05 -32.75
N ALA A 247 23.53 4.80 -33.65
CA ALA A 247 22.84 5.70 -34.58
C ALA A 247 21.98 4.97 -35.64
N ALA A 248 22.28 3.70 -35.90
CA ALA A 248 21.55 2.83 -36.84
C ALA A 248 20.38 2.07 -36.17
N MET A 249 20.28 2.13 -34.85
CA MET A 249 19.20 1.46 -34.11
C MET A 249 17.91 2.28 -34.06
N SER A 250 16.79 1.58 -33.87
CA SER A 250 15.52 2.22 -33.55
C SER A 250 15.41 2.51 -32.04
N PRO A 251 14.68 3.57 -31.65
CA PRO A 251 14.47 3.94 -30.24
C PRO A 251 13.89 2.80 -29.40
N GLU A 252 12.96 2.03 -29.96
CA GLU A 252 12.30 0.90 -29.28
C GLU A 252 13.31 -0.20 -28.97
N LYS A 253 14.22 -0.49 -29.91
CA LYS A 253 15.23 -1.53 -29.74
C LYS A 253 16.28 -1.12 -28.71
N VAL A 254 16.62 0.17 -28.66
CA VAL A 254 17.51 0.73 -27.63
C VAL A 254 16.86 0.55 -26.25
N ILE A 255 15.59 0.91 -26.08
CA ILE A 255 14.85 0.74 -24.81
C ILE A 255 14.74 -0.75 -24.43
N GLN A 256 14.52 -1.65 -25.38
CA GLN A 256 14.45 -3.10 -25.13
C GLN A 256 15.77 -3.69 -24.61
N ILE A 257 16.91 -3.18 -25.08
CA ILE A 257 18.24 -3.59 -24.60
C ILE A 257 18.48 -3.03 -23.20
N ILE A 258 18.18 -1.74 -23.01
CA ILE A 258 18.48 -1.04 -21.76
C ILE A 258 17.60 -1.56 -20.63
N ARG A 259 16.35 -1.95 -20.90
CA ARG A 259 15.37 -2.38 -19.90
C ARG A 259 15.31 -1.41 -18.71
N PRO A 260 14.87 -0.16 -18.94
CA PRO A 260 14.70 0.80 -17.86
C PRO A 260 13.69 0.32 -16.84
N GLU A 261 13.89 0.73 -15.59
CA GLU A 261 12.89 0.49 -14.54
C GLU A 261 11.63 1.33 -14.79
N HIS A 262 10.50 0.90 -14.21
CA HIS A 262 9.18 1.50 -14.42
C HIS A 262 9.09 3.01 -14.10
N TRP A 263 10.01 3.52 -13.28
CA TRP A 263 10.10 4.93 -12.88
C TRP A 263 11.11 5.73 -13.72
N GLN A 264 11.90 5.08 -14.58
CA GLN A 264 12.88 5.72 -15.45
C GLN A 264 12.24 6.06 -16.80
N GLN A 265 11.86 7.32 -17.00
CA GLN A 265 11.44 7.83 -18.31
C GLN A 265 12.69 8.08 -19.16
N ILE A 266 13.06 7.11 -20.00
CA ILE A 266 14.17 7.24 -20.94
C ILE A 266 13.64 7.54 -22.33
N GLU A 267 14.09 8.65 -22.90
CA GLU A 267 13.89 8.97 -24.31
C GLU A 267 15.14 8.54 -25.10
N ALA A 268 15.00 7.54 -25.98
CA ALA A 268 16.12 7.05 -26.79
C ALA A 268 16.37 7.88 -28.07
N GLU A 269 15.40 8.69 -28.50
CA GLU A 269 15.51 9.58 -29.68
C GLU A 269 16.69 10.57 -29.60
N PRO A 270 16.87 11.29 -28.47
CA PRO A 270 18.00 12.20 -28.30
C PRO A 270 19.33 11.46 -28.35
N TRP A 271 19.39 10.23 -27.84
CA TRP A 271 20.61 9.44 -27.82
C TRP A 271 21.02 9.00 -29.22
N ILE A 272 20.07 8.58 -30.04
CA ILE A 272 20.31 8.21 -31.44
C ILE A 272 20.74 9.42 -32.26
N THR A 273 20.12 10.58 -32.02
CA THR A 273 20.47 11.83 -32.68
C THR A 273 21.89 12.25 -32.35
N GLU A 274 22.27 12.19 -31.07
CA GLU A 274 23.61 12.57 -30.64
C GLU A 274 24.67 11.55 -31.06
N ALA A 275 24.36 10.25 -31.02
CA ALA A 275 25.22 9.21 -31.57
C ALA A 275 25.53 9.46 -33.06
N ARG A 276 24.55 9.93 -33.83
CA ARG A 276 24.75 10.30 -35.24
C ARG A 276 25.69 11.50 -35.39
N ASN A 277 25.56 12.50 -34.52
CA ASN A 277 26.45 13.67 -34.51
C ASN A 277 27.90 13.28 -34.18
N LEU A 278 28.09 12.45 -33.15
CA LEU A 278 29.41 11.97 -32.73
C LEU A 278 30.03 11.02 -33.77
N ALA A 279 29.24 10.16 -34.40
CA ALA A 279 29.69 9.32 -35.50
C ALA A 279 30.13 10.16 -36.71
N ALA A 280 29.41 11.25 -37.02
CA ALA A 280 29.77 12.17 -38.09
C ALA A 280 31.02 12.99 -37.77
N ALA A 281 31.26 13.36 -36.51
CA ALA A 281 32.46 14.08 -36.08
C ALA A 281 33.73 13.22 -36.06
N LYS A 282 33.58 11.88 -36.08
CA LYS A 282 34.68 10.91 -36.06
C LYS A 282 35.19 10.54 -37.47
N ASN A 283 34.40 10.83 -38.51
CA ASN A 283 34.75 10.64 -39.93
C ASN A 283 35.36 11.90 -40.54
#